data_AF-A0A257RK27-F1
#
_entry.id   AF-A0A257RK27-F1
#
_cell.length_a   1.000
_cell.length_b   1.000
_cell.length_c   1.000
_cell.angle_alpha   90.00
_cell.angle_beta   90.00
_cell.angle_gamma   90.00
#
_symmetry.space_group_name_H-M   'P 1'
#
loop_
_entity.id
_entity.type
_entity.pdbx_description
1 polymer ?
#
loop_
_entity_poly.entity_id
_entity_poly.type
_entity_poly.pdbx_seq_one_letter_code
_entity_poly.pdbx_strand_id
1 'polypeptide(L)'
;MAKKFHWTNRSVMAFAGQRDPVEVMEAKARELALKAKDDGWGGPPFDPLALAQWLKMPVEARGDIPDARTVPTSGGGLVLEYNPMRPRGRLRFSIAHEIAHSLFADCAEEIRNRGGDATAAADSWQLEVLCNIGAAELLMPLGSFSNLAGQILSIKSVMDLRKSFDVSVEACLIRLIKLSRTPCAAFCASMHDDGHYKVDYVIPTPGWTSPVSVGQKVPDNSAVAEANAIGFTAIGEEEWIAGKPLRVECVGLAPYPGGVVPRVVGLLIATEQAQFRPPEIIEVDGDALEPRGKGPRLVAHVIPDTNTVWGGNGFASQVRRRFPDVWSRFKKDTIEARRLPALGDVFIGMLDNNISVAHMVAQHGIGASRSLRLRYAALAQCLSEVREKAQQLGATVHMPRVGTGHGGASWDIVRELISEELVDKGVATTVYRPPG
;
A
#
# COMPACT_ATOMS: atom_id res chain seq x y z
N MET A 1 22.01 0.86 -7.71
CA MET A 1 21.38 2.06 -7.11
C MET A 1 20.68 2.80 -8.23
N ALA A 2 19.35 2.71 -8.31
CA ALA A 2 18.58 3.59 -9.21
C ALA A 2 18.88 5.04 -8.82
N LYS A 3 19.10 5.94 -9.79
CA LYS A 3 19.23 7.38 -9.52
C LYS A 3 17.99 7.79 -8.71
N LYS A 4 18.18 8.20 -7.45
CA LYS A 4 17.10 8.79 -6.66
C LYS A 4 16.58 9.99 -7.44
N PHE A 5 15.27 10.00 -7.71
CA PHE A 5 14.61 11.09 -8.39
C PHE A 5 14.84 12.39 -7.58
N HIS A 6 15.17 13.50 -8.25
CA HIS A 6 15.48 14.76 -7.56
C HIS A 6 14.20 15.59 -7.39
N TRP A 7 13.70 15.65 -6.16
CA TRP A 7 12.54 16.46 -5.80
C TRP A 7 12.97 17.89 -5.47
N THR A 8 12.24 18.87 -6.00
CA THR A 8 12.60 20.30 -5.96
C THR A 8 11.42 21.17 -5.55
N ASN A 9 10.19 20.68 -5.65
CA ASN A 9 9.00 21.40 -5.24
C ASN A 9 8.98 21.65 -3.72
N ARG A 10 8.77 22.91 -3.30
CA ARG A 10 8.81 23.34 -1.90
C ARG A 10 7.82 22.58 -1.01
N SER A 11 6.58 22.41 -1.45
CA SER A 11 5.53 21.70 -0.71
C SER A 11 5.88 20.23 -0.53
N VAL A 12 6.40 19.60 -1.59
CA VAL A 12 6.86 18.21 -1.58
C VAL A 12 8.02 18.02 -0.61
N MET A 13 9.01 18.91 -0.65
CA MET A 13 10.16 18.85 0.26
C MET A 13 9.75 19.10 1.71
N ALA A 14 8.84 20.05 1.97
CA ALA A 14 8.30 20.30 3.31
C ALA A 14 7.49 19.11 3.83
N PHE A 15 6.69 18.48 2.96
CA PHE A 15 5.87 17.31 3.27
C PHE A 15 6.71 16.07 3.64
N ALA A 16 7.79 15.83 2.89
CA ALA A 16 8.61 14.63 3.06
C ALA A 16 9.74 14.81 4.07
N GLY A 17 10.23 16.04 4.26
CA GLY A 17 11.42 16.34 5.05
C GLY A 17 12.66 15.68 4.44
N GLN A 18 13.29 14.78 5.19
CA GLN A 18 14.48 14.01 4.76
C GLN A 18 14.15 12.64 4.16
N ARG A 19 12.87 12.25 4.14
CA ARG A 19 12.40 10.96 3.61
C ARG A 19 12.04 11.07 2.14
N ASP A 20 11.87 9.91 1.49
CA ASP A 20 11.38 9.89 0.12
C ASP A 20 9.90 10.33 0.06
N PRO A 21 9.54 11.33 -0.77
CA PRO A 21 8.16 11.82 -0.83
C PRO A 21 7.11 10.79 -1.25
N VAL A 22 7.46 9.82 -2.09
CA VAL A 22 6.54 8.75 -2.50
C VAL A 22 6.24 7.87 -1.29
N GLU A 23 7.28 7.44 -0.57
CA GLU A 23 7.12 6.64 0.66
C GLU A 23 6.26 7.37 1.70
N VAL A 24 6.45 8.69 1.86
CA VAL A 24 5.66 9.49 2.81
C VAL A 24 4.20 9.62 2.37
N MET A 25 3.93 9.82 1.09
CA MET A 25 2.57 9.90 0.56
C MET A 25 1.83 8.58 0.69
N GLU A 26 2.47 7.47 0.30
CA GLU A 26 1.91 6.12 0.46
C GLU A 26 1.60 5.84 1.94
N ALA A 27 2.54 6.14 2.85
CA ALA A 27 2.34 5.93 4.28
C ALA A 27 1.17 6.74 4.84
N LYS A 28 1.04 8.02 4.49
CA LYS A 28 -0.05 8.89 4.97
C LYS A 28 -1.41 8.50 4.40
N ALA A 29 -1.48 8.21 3.09
CA ALA A 29 -2.72 7.76 2.45
C ALA A 29 -3.19 6.41 3.01
N ARG A 30 -2.24 5.49 3.24
CA ARG A 30 -2.48 4.21 3.90
C ARG A 30 -2.98 4.39 5.33
N GLU A 31 -2.31 5.20 6.13
CA GLU A 31 -2.71 5.48 7.51
C GLU A 31 -4.15 6.01 7.55
N LEU A 32 -4.48 6.96 6.66
CA LEU A 32 -5.83 7.49 6.50
C LEU A 32 -6.84 6.39 6.17
N ALA A 33 -6.54 5.57 5.17
CA ALA A 33 -7.40 4.46 4.76
C ALA A 33 -7.60 3.44 5.89
N LEU A 34 -6.55 3.07 6.63
CA LEU A 34 -6.63 2.12 7.74
C LEU A 34 -7.46 2.67 8.91
N LYS A 35 -7.30 3.96 9.25
CA LYS A 35 -8.12 4.61 10.29
C LYS A 35 -9.60 4.64 9.90
N ALA A 36 -9.90 5.00 8.66
CA ALA A 36 -11.27 4.97 8.16
C ALA A 36 -11.84 3.54 8.18
N LYS A 37 -11.04 2.51 7.83
CA LYS A 37 -11.44 1.09 7.90
C LYS A 37 -11.69 0.63 9.33
N ASP A 38 -10.89 1.09 10.29
CA ASP A 38 -11.11 0.81 11.72
C ASP A 38 -12.50 1.30 12.19
N ASP A 39 -13.00 2.38 11.57
CA ASP A 39 -14.31 2.98 11.83
C ASP A 39 -15.43 2.50 10.88
N GLY A 40 -15.16 1.47 10.06
CA GLY A 40 -16.17 0.81 9.21
C GLY A 40 -16.28 1.33 7.77
N TRP A 41 -15.37 2.20 7.31
CA TRP A 41 -15.27 2.51 5.88
C TRP A 41 -14.87 1.25 5.11
N GLY A 42 -15.63 0.93 4.07
CA GLY A 42 -15.57 -0.35 3.39
C GLY A 42 -15.68 -0.24 1.87
N GLY A 43 -15.43 -1.37 1.23
CA GLY A 43 -15.41 -1.55 -0.22
C GLY A 43 -15.01 -3.00 -0.54
N PRO A 44 -14.73 -3.32 -1.81
CA PRO A 44 -14.85 -2.47 -2.99
C PRO A 44 -16.31 -2.31 -3.50
N PRO A 45 -16.64 -1.21 -4.21
CA PRO A 45 -15.80 -0.03 -4.44
C PRO A 45 -15.67 0.82 -3.17
N PHE A 46 -14.48 1.31 -2.87
CA PHE A 46 -14.25 2.24 -1.75
C PHE A 46 -14.80 3.62 -2.13
N ASP A 47 -15.66 4.21 -1.29
CA ASP A 47 -16.32 5.49 -1.60
C ASP A 47 -15.48 6.68 -1.09
N PRO A 48 -14.89 7.51 -1.99
CA PRO A 48 -14.14 8.68 -1.57
C PRO A 48 -15.03 9.78 -0.98
N LEU A 49 -16.32 9.85 -1.30
CA LEU A 49 -17.24 10.81 -0.65
C LEU A 49 -17.49 10.42 0.82
N ALA A 50 -17.70 9.14 1.08
CA ALA A 50 -17.81 8.63 2.45
C ALA A 50 -16.50 8.87 3.24
N LEU A 51 -15.34 8.77 2.59
CA LEU A 51 -14.05 9.09 3.21
C LEU A 51 -13.92 10.59 3.54
N ALA A 52 -14.33 11.48 2.62
CA ALA A 52 -14.35 12.92 2.87
C ALA A 52 -15.30 13.28 4.03
N GLN A 53 -16.47 12.63 4.11
CA GLN A 53 -17.39 12.78 5.24
C GLN A 53 -16.80 12.29 6.56
N TRP A 54 -16.10 11.15 6.55
CA TRP A 54 -15.40 10.63 7.73
C TRP A 54 -14.30 11.60 8.21
N LEU A 55 -13.60 12.23 7.27
CA LEU A 55 -12.65 13.33 7.53
C LEU A 55 -13.32 14.63 8.03
N LYS A 56 -14.65 14.70 8.03
CA LYS A 56 -15.44 15.93 8.29
C LYS A 56 -15.06 17.07 7.35
N MET A 57 -14.61 16.74 6.14
CA MET A 57 -14.33 17.69 5.08
C MET A 57 -15.68 18.08 4.44
N PRO A 58 -16.08 19.37 4.45
CA PRO A 58 -17.22 19.84 3.68
C PRO A 58 -17.07 19.48 2.20
N VAL A 59 -18.16 19.01 1.58
CA VAL A 59 -18.17 18.61 0.17
C VAL A 59 -19.29 19.34 -0.56
N GLU A 60 -18.98 19.91 -1.71
CA GLU A 60 -19.93 20.64 -2.56
C GLU A 60 -19.91 20.13 -4.01
N ALA A 61 -21.09 19.88 -4.57
CA ALA A 61 -21.25 19.48 -5.96
C ALA A 61 -21.35 20.72 -6.85
N ARG A 62 -20.41 20.88 -7.80
CA ARG A 62 -20.26 22.03 -8.68
C ARG A 62 -20.07 21.61 -10.13
N GLY A 63 -21.10 21.79 -10.96
CA GLY A 63 -21.04 21.44 -12.39
C GLY A 63 -20.16 22.36 -13.23
N ASP A 64 -19.78 23.52 -12.70
CA ASP A 64 -19.05 24.60 -13.39
C ASP A 64 -17.53 24.46 -13.33
N ILE A 65 -16.99 23.50 -12.54
CA ILE A 65 -15.54 23.26 -12.45
C ILE A 65 -15.09 22.09 -13.35
N PRO A 66 -13.80 22.01 -13.74
CA PRO A 66 -13.32 20.92 -14.58
C PRO A 66 -13.49 19.53 -13.95
N ASP A 67 -12.91 19.25 -12.78
CA ASP A 67 -12.96 17.91 -12.17
C ASP A 67 -13.33 17.99 -10.68
N ALA A 68 -12.33 18.14 -9.81
CA ALA A 68 -12.50 18.41 -8.39
C ALA A 68 -11.38 19.37 -7.97
N ARG A 69 -11.58 20.06 -6.85
CA ARG A 69 -10.56 20.92 -6.23
C ARG A 69 -10.80 21.07 -4.74
N THR A 70 -9.74 21.40 -4.01
CA THR A 70 -9.80 21.82 -2.61
C THR A 70 -9.70 23.34 -2.52
N VAL A 71 -10.65 23.97 -1.80
CA VAL A 71 -10.71 25.42 -1.63
C VAL A 71 -10.60 25.76 -0.14
N PRO A 72 -9.68 26.67 0.27
CA PRO A 72 -9.62 27.16 1.63
C PRO A 72 -10.88 27.93 2.02
N THR A 73 -11.35 27.69 3.23
CA THR A 73 -12.45 28.43 3.86
C THR A 73 -11.92 29.58 4.70
N SER A 74 -12.75 30.60 4.92
CA SER A 74 -12.42 31.73 5.80
C SER A 74 -12.12 31.33 7.25
N GLY A 75 -12.52 30.12 7.67
CA GLY A 75 -12.24 29.56 9.00
C GLY A 75 -10.97 28.70 9.08
N GLY A 76 -10.16 28.63 8.03
CA GLY A 76 -8.91 27.84 8.00
C GLY A 76 -9.09 26.34 7.73
N GLY A 77 -10.30 25.90 7.36
CA GLY A 77 -10.55 24.54 6.85
C GLY A 77 -10.55 24.47 5.32
N LEU A 78 -10.72 23.28 4.74
CA LEU A 78 -10.86 23.06 3.29
C LEU A 78 -12.26 22.59 2.92
N VAL A 79 -12.79 23.03 1.77
CA VAL A 79 -13.98 22.47 1.12
C VAL A 79 -13.53 21.69 -0.11
N LEU A 80 -14.05 20.48 -0.28
CA LEU A 80 -13.89 19.68 -1.50
C LEU A 80 -15.03 19.99 -2.46
N GLU A 81 -14.73 20.67 -3.55
CA GLU A 81 -15.68 20.89 -4.65
C GLU A 81 -15.46 19.83 -5.72
N TYR A 82 -16.52 19.23 -6.28
CA TYR A 82 -16.41 18.24 -7.35
C TYR A 82 -17.48 18.42 -8.43
N ASN A 83 -17.14 18.06 -9.67
CA ASN A 83 -18.06 18.09 -10.81
C ASN A 83 -18.84 16.77 -10.94
N PRO A 84 -20.13 16.73 -10.58
CA PRO A 84 -20.94 15.50 -10.65
C PRO A 84 -21.22 15.03 -12.08
N MET A 85 -20.94 15.84 -13.10
CA MET A 85 -21.18 15.50 -14.51
C MET A 85 -20.05 14.65 -15.13
N ARG A 86 -18.97 14.40 -14.39
CA ARG A 86 -17.85 13.60 -14.90
C ARG A 86 -18.16 12.11 -14.91
N PRO A 87 -17.59 11.34 -15.86
CA PRO A 87 -17.68 9.89 -15.84
C PRO A 87 -17.26 9.33 -14.47
N ARG A 88 -18.00 8.34 -13.97
CA ARG A 88 -17.89 7.84 -12.59
C ARG A 88 -16.46 7.55 -12.13
N GLY A 89 -15.64 6.89 -12.96
CA GLY A 89 -14.24 6.62 -12.62
C GLY A 89 -13.38 7.90 -12.50
N ARG A 90 -13.60 8.89 -13.38
CA ARG A 90 -12.91 10.19 -13.33
C ARG A 90 -13.36 11.00 -12.12
N LEU A 91 -14.65 10.99 -11.81
CA LEU A 91 -15.22 11.61 -10.62
C LEU A 91 -14.57 11.07 -9.33
N ARG A 92 -14.60 9.74 -9.15
CA ARG A 92 -14.05 9.08 -7.96
C ARG A 92 -12.57 9.33 -7.78
N PHE A 93 -11.79 9.21 -8.85
CA PHE A 93 -10.36 9.49 -8.82
C PHE A 93 -10.07 10.95 -8.46
N SER A 94 -10.83 11.90 -9.00
CA SER A 94 -10.63 13.32 -8.70
C SER A 94 -10.93 13.63 -7.23
N ILE A 95 -11.99 13.06 -6.65
CA ILE A 95 -12.29 13.25 -5.22
C ILE A 95 -11.20 12.62 -4.35
N ALA A 96 -10.74 11.40 -4.66
CA ALA A 96 -9.64 10.77 -3.92
C ALA A 96 -8.31 11.54 -4.05
N HIS A 97 -8.06 12.14 -5.22
CA HIS A 97 -6.92 13.01 -5.47
C HIS A 97 -6.96 14.26 -4.59
N GLU A 98 -8.12 14.92 -4.48
CA GLU A 98 -8.31 16.06 -3.60
C GLU A 98 -8.14 15.70 -2.11
N ILE A 99 -8.60 14.52 -1.69
CA ILE A 99 -8.35 14.00 -0.34
C ILE A 99 -6.84 13.80 -0.12
N ALA A 100 -6.12 13.22 -1.09
CA ALA A 100 -4.67 13.07 -1.00
C ALA A 100 -3.96 14.43 -0.94
N HIS A 101 -4.48 15.44 -1.66
CA HIS A 101 -4.01 16.82 -1.63
C HIS A 101 -4.10 17.44 -0.23
N SER A 102 -5.14 17.10 0.54
CA SER A 102 -5.29 17.58 1.93
C SER A 102 -4.26 17.03 2.91
N LEU A 103 -3.45 16.03 2.51
CA LEU A 103 -2.39 15.46 3.35
C LEU A 103 -1.14 16.36 3.43
N PHE A 104 -1.00 17.33 2.51
CA PHE A 104 0.07 18.32 2.54
C PHE A 104 -0.24 19.39 3.58
N ALA A 105 0.76 19.76 4.40
CA ALA A 105 0.55 20.71 5.49
C ALA A 105 0.20 22.13 5.01
N ASP A 106 0.62 22.49 3.79
CA ASP A 106 0.43 23.80 3.16
C ASP A 106 -0.81 23.86 2.26
N CYS A 107 -1.67 22.83 2.30
CA CYS A 107 -2.86 22.75 1.44
C CYS A 107 -3.85 23.91 1.62
N ALA A 108 -3.82 24.61 2.77
CA ALA A 108 -4.66 25.76 3.06
C ALA A 108 -4.05 27.12 2.65
N GLU A 109 -2.77 27.15 2.24
CA GLU A 109 -2.05 28.39 1.94
C GLU A 109 -2.30 28.90 0.51
N GLU A 110 -2.73 28.04 -0.42
CA GLU A 110 -3.02 28.38 -1.82
C GLU A 110 -4.21 27.57 -2.37
N ILE A 111 -5.06 28.20 -3.20
CA ILE A 111 -6.09 27.48 -3.99
C ILE A 111 -5.38 26.73 -5.12
N ARG A 112 -5.39 25.40 -5.11
CA ARG A 112 -4.71 24.58 -6.12
C ARG A 112 -5.74 23.89 -7.02
N ASN A 113 -5.67 24.15 -8.33
CA ASN A 113 -6.57 23.55 -9.32
C ASN A 113 -5.87 22.38 -10.03
N ARG A 114 -6.55 21.23 -10.14
CA ARG A 114 -6.15 20.14 -11.02
C ARG A 114 -6.13 20.61 -12.48
N GLY A 115 -4.95 20.70 -13.08
CA GLY A 115 -4.78 21.07 -14.50
C GLY A 115 -4.39 22.52 -14.81
N GLY A 116 -3.91 23.29 -13.82
CA GLY A 116 -3.01 24.43 -14.04
C GLY A 116 -3.62 25.83 -13.92
N ASP A 117 -2.87 26.69 -13.21
CA ASP A 117 -2.59 28.05 -13.68
C ASP A 117 -1.21 28.01 -14.34
N ALA A 118 -1.07 28.63 -15.52
CA ALA A 118 0.17 28.68 -16.30
C ALA A 118 1.31 29.49 -15.64
N THR A 119 1.10 29.95 -14.40
CA THR A 119 2.07 30.64 -13.54
C THR A 119 2.64 29.74 -12.43
N ALA A 120 2.14 28.50 -12.28
CA ALA A 120 2.64 27.56 -11.28
C ALA A 120 4.04 27.04 -11.65
N ALA A 121 4.96 27.05 -10.68
CA ALA A 121 6.37 26.72 -10.85
C ALA A 121 6.61 25.44 -11.67
N ALA A 122 7.75 25.37 -12.38
CA ALA A 122 8.15 24.26 -13.25
C ALA A 122 8.05 22.85 -12.61
N ASP A 123 7.98 22.76 -11.29
CA ASP A 123 7.95 21.53 -10.51
C ASP A 123 6.58 21.18 -9.92
N SER A 124 5.51 21.89 -10.29
CA SER A 124 4.15 21.64 -9.78
C SER A 124 3.64 20.24 -10.11
N TRP A 125 4.13 19.65 -11.19
CA TRP A 125 3.85 18.26 -11.58
C TRP A 125 4.32 17.23 -10.53
N GLN A 126 5.35 17.52 -9.73
CA GLN A 126 5.82 16.62 -8.67
C GLN A 126 4.73 16.40 -7.61
N LEU A 127 3.95 17.44 -7.32
CA LEU A 127 2.85 17.39 -6.38
C LEU A 127 1.68 16.56 -6.94
N GLU A 128 1.32 16.78 -8.20
CA GLU A 128 0.30 16.01 -8.93
C GLU A 128 0.62 14.51 -8.96
N VAL A 129 1.89 14.15 -9.17
CA VAL A 129 2.35 12.75 -9.12
C VAL A 129 2.09 12.14 -7.74
N LEU A 130 2.44 12.83 -6.65
CA LEU A 130 2.18 12.32 -5.30
C LEU A 130 0.67 12.20 -5.02
N CYS A 131 -0.13 13.19 -5.40
CA CYS A 131 -1.58 13.12 -5.20
C CYS A 131 -2.22 11.96 -5.97
N ASN A 132 -1.72 11.65 -7.18
CA ASN A 132 -2.16 10.47 -7.93
C ASN A 132 -1.80 9.15 -7.21
N ILE A 133 -0.63 9.07 -6.58
CA ILE A 133 -0.21 7.93 -5.77
C ILE A 133 -1.12 7.79 -4.55
N GLY A 134 -1.35 8.88 -3.82
CA GLY A 134 -2.26 8.89 -2.68
C GLY A 134 -3.69 8.48 -3.07
N ALA A 135 -4.23 9.02 -4.16
CA ALA A 135 -5.54 8.65 -4.68
C ALA A 135 -5.67 7.15 -4.99
N ALA A 136 -4.63 6.57 -5.60
CA ALA A 136 -4.60 5.14 -5.91
C ALA A 136 -4.61 4.29 -4.62
N GLU A 137 -3.84 4.67 -3.60
CA GLU A 137 -3.82 4.00 -2.30
C GLU A 137 -5.19 4.08 -1.59
N LEU A 138 -5.87 5.23 -1.67
CA LEU A 138 -7.21 5.40 -1.09
C LEU A 138 -8.28 4.60 -1.83
N LEU A 139 -8.20 4.48 -3.16
CA LEU A 139 -9.20 3.74 -3.93
C LEU A 139 -8.97 2.22 -3.92
N MET A 140 -7.75 1.78 -3.63
CA MET A 140 -7.34 0.37 -3.59
C MET A 140 -6.46 0.07 -2.35
N PRO A 141 -7.00 0.25 -1.13
CA PRO A 141 -6.24 0.16 0.11
C PRO A 141 -5.78 -1.27 0.41
N LEU A 142 -4.92 -1.44 1.42
CA LEU A 142 -4.44 -2.74 1.88
C LEU A 142 -5.56 -3.78 2.11
N GLY A 143 -5.26 -5.02 1.72
CA GLY A 143 -6.14 -6.19 1.79
C GLY A 143 -7.24 -6.23 0.73
N SER A 144 -7.20 -5.31 -0.24
CA SER A 144 -8.14 -5.25 -1.36
C SER A 144 -8.02 -6.43 -2.32
N PHE A 145 -6.84 -7.05 -2.41
CA PHE A 145 -6.51 -8.04 -3.43
C PHE A 145 -6.17 -9.41 -2.87
N SER A 146 -6.68 -9.74 -1.70
CA SER A 146 -6.34 -10.97 -1.00
C SER A 146 -6.58 -12.25 -1.81
N ASN A 147 -7.65 -12.26 -2.61
CA ASN A 147 -8.03 -13.38 -3.47
C ASN A 147 -7.07 -13.61 -4.66
N LEU A 148 -6.16 -12.67 -4.94
CA LEU A 148 -5.15 -12.80 -6.00
C LEU A 148 -3.80 -13.29 -5.47
N ALA A 149 -3.63 -13.42 -4.16
CA ALA A 149 -2.39 -13.87 -3.58
C ALA A 149 -2.03 -15.27 -4.12
N GLY A 150 -1.01 -15.36 -4.97
CA GLY A 150 -0.55 -16.60 -5.60
C GLY A 150 -1.18 -16.91 -6.97
N GLN A 151 -2.07 -16.07 -7.50
CA GLN A 151 -2.53 -16.19 -8.89
C GLN A 151 -1.55 -15.50 -9.84
N ILE A 152 -1.37 -16.07 -11.03
CA ILE A 152 -0.64 -15.41 -12.11
C ILE A 152 -1.48 -14.21 -12.54
N LEU A 153 -0.88 -13.02 -12.55
CA LEU A 153 -1.54 -11.82 -13.03
C LEU A 153 -1.90 -11.96 -14.50
N SER A 154 -3.09 -11.53 -14.87
CA SER A 154 -3.55 -11.48 -16.26
C SER A 154 -4.27 -10.17 -16.54
N ILE A 155 -4.28 -9.74 -17.80
CA ILE A 155 -5.00 -8.54 -18.22
C ILE A 155 -6.52 -8.71 -17.98
N LYS A 156 -7.03 -9.94 -18.08
CA LYS A 156 -8.42 -10.24 -17.73
C LYS A 156 -8.69 -9.96 -16.25
N SER A 157 -7.86 -10.48 -15.35
CA SER A 157 -7.99 -10.24 -13.91
C SER A 157 -7.94 -8.75 -13.59
N VAL A 158 -7.01 -8.00 -14.21
CA VAL A 158 -6.91 -6.53 -14.09
C VAL A 158 -8.23 -5.86 -14.52
N MET A 159 -8.79 -6.27 -15.65
CA MET A 159 -10.01 -5.70 -16.21
C MET A 159 -11.25 -6.01 -15.37
N ASP A 160 -11.29 -7.13 -14.67
CA ASP A 160 -12.37 -7.48 -13.75
C ASP A 160 -12.23 -6.73 -12.42
N LEU A 161 -11.02 -6.65 -11.87
CA LEU A 161 -10.75 -5.94 -10.62
C LEU A 161 -10.99 -4.44 -10.76
N ARG A 162 -10.50 -3.82 -11.83
CA ARG A 162 -10.69 -2.38 -12.04
C ARG A 162 -12.17 -1.99 -12.14
N LYS A 163 -13.05 -2.92 -12.53
CA LYS A 163 -14.51 -2.72 -12.46
C LYS A 163 -15.02 -2.80 -11.03
N SER A 164 -14.62 -3.82 -10.27
CA SER A 164 -15.02 -3.98 -8.86
C SER A 164 -14.58 -2.80 -7.98
N PHE A 165 -13.36 -2.32 -8.18
CA PHE A 165 -12.79 -1.17 -7.47
C PHE A 165 -13.22 0.18 -8.05
N ASP A 166 -13.74 0.16 -9.29
CA ASP A 166 -14.18 1.33 -10.02
C ASP A 166 -13.06 2.38 -10.16
N VAL A 167 -11.96 1.92 -10.75
CA VAL A 167 -10.68 2.62 -10.97
C VAL A 167 -10.20 2.46 -12.43
N SER A 168 -9.16 3.20 -12.81
CA SER A 168 -8.52 3.05 -14.13
C SER A 168 -7.73 1.74 -14.25
N VAL A 169 -7.48 1.30 -15.48
CA VAL A 169 -6.66 0.11 -15.76
C VAL A 169 -5.24 0.30 -15.22
N GLU A 170 -4.64 1.46 -15.46
CA GLU A 170 -3.26 1.75 -15.03
C GLU A 170 -3.09 1.74 -13.52
N ALA A 171 -4.01 2.40 -12.80
CA ALA A 171 -3.96 2.40 -11.33
C ALA A 171 -4.04 0.96 -10.79
N CYS A 172 -4.94 0.14 -11.36
CA CYS A 172 -5.07 -1.26 -10.99
C CYS A 172 -3.81 -2.07 -11.33
N LEU A 173 -3.22 -1.91 -12.52
CA LEU A 173 -1.96 -2.57 -12.92
C LEU A 173 -0.83 -2.26 -11.95
N ILE A 174 -0.60 -0.97 -11.67
CA ILE A 174 0.49 -0.52 -10.79
C ILE A 174 0.34 -1.15 -9.40
N ARG A 175 -0.89 -1.16 -8.86
CA ARG A 175 -1.15 -1.75 -7.54
C ARG A 175 -0.93 -3.26 -7.54
N LEU A 176 -1.37 -3.97 -8.58
CA LEU A 176 -1.21 -5.42 -8.68
C LEU A 176 0.26 -5.84 -8.84
N ILE A 177 1.07 -5.09 -9.57
CA ILE A 177 2.50 -5.36 -9.71
C ILE A 177 3.22 -5.28 -8.36
N LYS A 178 2.89 -4.29 -7.52
CA LYS A 178 3.49 -4.16 -6.17
C LYS A 178 3.18 -5.37 -5.28
N LEU A 179 2.06 -6.04 -5.51
CA LEU A 179 1.62 -7.22 -4.77
C LEU A 179 2.05 -8.55 -5.45
N SER A 180 2.60 -8.47 -6.66
CA SER A 180 2.95 -9.65 -7.44
C SER A 180 4.11 -10.41 -6.82
N ARG A 181 4.05 -11.73 -6.92
CA ARG A 181 5.12 -12.65 -6.50
C ARG A 181 5.79 -13.33 -7.68
N THR A 182 5.31 -13.09 -8.90
CA THR A 182 5.91 -13.58 -10.13
C THR A 182 6.74 -12.47 -10.78
N PRO A 183 7.89 -12.77 -11.39
CA PRO A 183 8.67 -11.77 -12.13
C PRO A 183 7.84 -11.16 -13.25
N CYS A 184 7.38 -9.93 -13.04
CA CYS A 184 6.59 -9.21 -14.03
C CYS A 184 6.71 -7.69 -13.87
N ALA A 185 6.29 -6.94 -14.88
CA ALA A 185 6.20 -5.49 -14.85
C ALA A 185 4.89 -5.00 -15.48
N ALA A 186 4.38 -3.88 -14.98
CA ALA A 186 3.39 -3.09 -15.71
C ALA A 186 4.14 -2.19 -16.71
N PHE A 187 3.57 -1.99 -17.89
CA PHE A 187 4.13 -1.08 -18.88
C PHE A 187 3.05 -0.21 -19.52
N CYS A 188 3.48 0.92 -20.08
CA CYS A 188 2.74 1.68 -21.07
C CYS A 188 3.62 1.86 -22.31
N ALA A 189 3.01 1.75 -23.48
CA ALA A 189 3.61 2.09 -24.75
C ALA A 189 2.67 2.97 -25.57
N SER A 190 3.20 3.94 -26.29
CA SER A 190 2.44 4.75 -27.24
C SER A 190 3.11 4.77 -28.60
N MET A 191 2.37 5.16 -29.62
CA MET A 191 2.93 5.43 -30.94
C MET A 191 3.75 6.74 -30.89
N HIS A 192 4.98 6.70 -31.37
CA HIS A 192 5.86 7.87 -31.51
C HIS A 192 5.90 8.35 -32.96
N ASP A 193 6.43 9.55 -33.20
CA ASP A 193 6.45 10.21 -34.52
C ASP A 193 7.22 9.42 -35.59
N ASP A 194 8.11 8.52 -35.18
CA ASP A 194 8.84 7.61 -36.07
C ASP A 194 8.00 6.40 -36.53
N GLY A 195 6.71 6.38 -36.20
CA GLY A 195 5.76 5.36 -36.64
C GLY A 195 5.87 4.04 -35.87
N HIS A 196 6.56 4.03 -34.73
CA HIS A 196 6.73 2.85 -33.91
C HIS A 196 6.20 3.04 -32.50
N TYR A 197 5.67 1.96 -31.91
CA TYR A 197 5.40 1.93 -30.48
C TYR A 197 6.72 1.94 -29.71
N LYS A 198 6.79 2.80 -28.68
CA LYS A 198 7.88 2.80 -27.70
C LYS A 198 7.32 2.76 -26.30
N VAL A 199 8.09 2.16 -25.41
CA VAL A 199 7.74 2.03 -24.00
C VAL A 199 7.91 3.36 -23.29
N ASP A 200 6.82 3.93 -22.79
CA ASP A 200 6.81 5.20 -22.07
C ASP A 200 7.26 5.03 -20.61
N TYR A 201 6.79 3.96 -19.96
CA TYR A 201 7.21 3.59 -18.61
C TYR A 201 7.14 2.07 -18.40
N VAL A 202 7.96 1.59 -17.45
CA VAL A 202 7.93 0.21 -16.94
C VAL A 202 8.05 0.25 -15.43
N ILE A 203 7.16 -0.47 -14.75
CA ILE A 203 7.16 -0.60 -13.29
C ILE A 203 7.30 -2.09 -12.98
N PRO A 204 8.47 -2.57 -12.54
CA PRO A 204 8.68 -3.97 -12.21
C PRO A 204 8.16 -4.33 -10.81
N THR A 205 7.94 -5.63 -10.61
CA THR A 205 7.70 -6.22 -9.29
C THR A 205 8.88 -5.93 -8.36
N PRO A 206 8.65 -5.65 -7.06
CA PRO A 206 9.73 -5.40 -6.10
C PRO A 206 10.82 -6.49 -6.11
N GLY A 207 12.08 -6.07 -6.12
CA GLY A 207 13.24 -6.98 -6.14
C GLY A 207 13.55 -7.63 -7.49
N TRP A 208 12.77 -7.35 -8.55
CA TRP A 208 13.03 -7.82 -9.90
C TRP A 208 13.41 -6.66 -10.84
N THR A 209 14.36 -6.91 -11.74
CA THR A 209 14.75 -5.96 -12.79
C THR A 209 14.12 -6.40 -14.10
N SER A 210 13.27 -5.55 -14.68
CA SER A 210 12.70 -5.80 -16.01
C SER A 210 13.79 -5.81 -17.08
N PRO A 211 13.77 -6.78 -18.03
CA PRO A 211 14.64 -6.76 -19.20
C PRO A 211 14.27 -5.63 -20.18
N VAL A 212 13.01 -5.18 -20.15
CA VAL A 212 12.50 -4.08 -20.98
C VAL A 212 12.72 -2.75 -20.28
N SER A 213 13.21 -1.76 -21.03
CA SER A 213 13.54 -0.41 -20.54
C SER A 213 12.65 0.67 -21.16
N VAL A 214 12.56 1.82 -20.49
CA VAL A 214 11.92 3.03 -21.04
C VAL A 214 12.59 3.45 -22.35
N GLY A 215 11.79 3.86 -23.33
CA GLY A 215 12.21 4.26 -24.67
C GLY A 215 12.48 3.09 -25.62
N GLN A 216 12.41 1.85 -25.14
CA GLN A 216 12.59 0.67 -25.98
C GLN A 216 11.51 0.60 -27.05
N LYS A 217 11.93 0.37 -28.30
CA LYS A 217 11.03 0.09 -29.41
C LYS A 217 10.35 -1.26 -29.19
N VAL A 218 9.02 -1.28 -29.32
CA VAL A 218 8.22 -2.50 -29.29
C VAL A 218 8.34 -3.21 -30.65
N PRO A 219 8.50 -4.55 -30.69
CA PRO A 219 8.51 -5.29 -31.95
C PRO A 219 7.24 -5.06 -32.77
N ASP A 220 7.38 -4.92 -34.10
CA ASP A 220 6.25 -4.55 -34.96
C ASP A 220 5.15 -5.64 -35.01
N ASN A 221 5.49 -6.89 -34.68
CA ASN A 221 4.56 -8.03 -34.58
C ASN A 221 4.12 -8.34 -33.13
N SER A 222 4.32 -7.41 -32.20
CA SER A 222 3.90 -7.57 -30.81
C SER A 222 2.37 -7.51 -30.65
N ALA A 223 1.84 -8.18 -29.63
CA ALA A 223 0.46 -8.04 -29.16
C ALA A 223 0.07 -6.58 -28.90
N VAL A 224 1.04 -5.70 -28.60
CA VAL A 224 0.81 -4.26 -28.49
C VAL A 224 0.20 -3.65 -29.76
N ALA A 225 0.65 -4.08 -30.94
CA ALA A 225 0.10 -3.59 -32.22
C ALA A 225 -1.33 -4.11 -32.48
N GLU A 226 -1.72 -5.23 -31.87
CA GLU A 226 -3.07 -5.80 -31.96
C GLU A 226 -4.08 -5.09 -31.04
N ALA A 227 -3.61 -4.53 -29.92
CA ALA A 227 -4.41 -3.73 -28.99
C ALA A 227 -4.69 -2.29 -29.51
N ASN A 228 -5.00 -2.16 -30.79
CA ASN A 228 -5.07 -0.91 -31.55
C ASN A 228 -6.38 -0.11 -31.39
N ALA A 229 -7.26 -0.51 -30.46
CA ALA A 229 -8.51 0.18 -30.17
C ALA A 229 -8.78 0.21 -28.66
N ILE A 230 -9.54 1.22 -28.21
CA ILE A 230 -9.85 1.40 -26.79
C ILE A 230 -10.64 0.18 -26.28
N GLY A 231 -10.09 -0.47 -25.25
CA GLY A 231 -10.66 -1.65 -24.61
C GLY A 231 -10.32 -2.98 -25.28
N PHE A 232 -9.63 -2.99 -26.43
CA PHE A 232 -9.18 -4.22 -27.07
C PHE A 232 -8.01 -4.80 -26.29
N THR A 233 -8.09 -6.08 -25.95
CA THR A 233 -7.03 -6.81 -25.25
C THR A 233 -6.28 -7.73 -26.21
N ALA A 234 -4.97 -7.86 -26.03
CA ALA A 234 -4.14 -8.79 -26.79
C ALA A 234 -3.17 -9.52 -25.86
N ILE A 235 -2.84 -10.76 -26.22
CA ILE A 235 -1.96 -11.65 -25.45
C ILE A 235 -1.00 -12.33 -26.41
N GLY A 236 0.30 -12.27 -26.13
CA GLY A 236 1.34 -12.89 -26.95
C GLY A 236 2.47 -13.48 -26.09
N GLU A 237 3.05 -14.57 -26.57
CA GLU A 237 4.36 -15.05 -26.09
C GLU A 237 5.42 -14.43 -27.02
N GLU A 238 6.31 -13.62 -26.47
CA GLU A 238 7.15 -12.69 -27.21
C GLU A 238 8.59 -12.65 -26.68
N GLU A 239 9.50 -12.14 -27.50
CA GLU A 239 10.90 -11.94 -27.13
C GLU A 239 11.33 -10.53 -27.58
N TRP A 240 11.13 -9.53 -26.72
CA TRP A 240 11.50 -8.14 -27.04
C TRP A 240 13.01 -7.90 -26.94
N ILE A 241 13.68 -8.73 -26.13
CA ILE A 241 15.13 -8.75 -25.94
C ILE A 241 15.59 -10.18 -26.16
N ALA A 242 16.62 -10.36 -26.98
CA ALA A 242 17.11 -11.68 -27.36
C ALA A 242 17.40 -12.57 -26.13
N GLY A 243 16.87 -13.79 -26.12
CA GLY A 243 17.01 -14.74 -25.02
C GLY A 243 16.32 -14.33 -23.71
N LYS A 244 15.30 -13.47 -23.79
CA LYS A 244 14.45 -13.08 -22.66
C LYS A 244 12.98 -13.23 -23.06
N PRO A 245 12.44 -14.46 -23.02
CA PRO A 245 11.05 -14.69 -23.38
C PRO A 245 10.12 -14.08 -22.32
N LEU A 246 9.04 -13.48 -22.81
CA LEU A 246 8.05 -12.73 -22.05
C LEU A 246 6.66 -13.10 -22.56
N ARG A 247 5.71 -13.25 -21.65
CA ARG A 247 4.30 -13.21 -21.97
C ARG A 247 3.81 -11.77 -21.84
N VAL A 248 3.33 -11.20 -22.93
CA VAL A 248 2.79 -9.85 -23.00
C VAL A 248 1.27 -9.94 -22.95
N GLU A 249 0.63 -9.33 -21.97
CA GLU A 249 -0.83 -9.19 -21.93
C GLU A 249 -1.19 -7.71 -21.81
N CYS A 250 -1.96 -7.15 -22.74
CA CYS A 250 -2.17 -5.71 -22.81
C CYS A 250 -3.58 -5.32 -23.23
N VAL A 251 -3.91 -4.03 -23.07
CA VAL A 251 -5.16 -3.42 -23.47
C VAL A 251 -4.93 -2.02 -24.04
N GLY A 252 -5.66 -1.69 -25.10
CA GLY A 252 -5.67 -0.36 -25.69
C GLY A 252 -6.46 0.64 -24.83
N LEU A 253 -5.90 1.82 -24.61
CA LEU A 253 -6.49 2.95 -23.89
C LEU A 253 -6.60 4.18 -24.79
N ALA A 254 -7.33 5.18 -24.31
CA ALA A 254 -7.43 6.46 -25.00
C ALA A 254 -6.03 7.05 -25.27
N PRO A 255 -5.82 7.64 -26.46
CA PRO A 255 -4.55 8.29 -26.82
C PRO A 255 -4.17 9.39 -25.82
N TYR A 256 -2.91 9.78 -25.83
CA TYR A 256 -2.52 11.04 -25.18
C TYR A 256 -3.27 12.23 -25.81
N PRO A 257 -3.46 13.34 -25.08
CA PRO A 257 -4.07 14.55 -25.62
C PRO A 257 -3.41 14.97 -26.94
N GLY A 258 -4.22 15.17 -27.99
CA GLY A 258 -3.74 15.51 -29.34
C GLY A 258 -3.31 14.32 -30.20
N GLY A 259 -3.19 13.12 -29.63
CA GLY A 259 -2.94 11.89 -30.37
C GLY A 259 -4.21 11.24 -30.92
N VAL A 260 -4.06 10.44 -31.98
CA VAL A 260 -5.15 9.66 -32.59
C VAL A 260 -4.97 8.15 -32.41
N VAL A 261 -3.74 7.71 -32.13
CA VAL A 261 -3.41 6.29 -31.96
C VAL A 261 -3.52 5.90 -30.49
N PRO A 262 -4.31 4.88 -30.14
CA PRO A 262 -4.39 4.37 -28.77
C PRO A 262 -3.03 4.11 -28.16
N ARG A 263 -2.88 4.49 -26.89
CA ARG A 263 -1.76 3.98 -26.08
C ARG A 263 -2.13 2.62 -25.53
N VAL A 264 -1.14 1.79 -25.27
CA VAL A 264 -1.34 0.41 -24.83
C VAL A 264 -0.70 0.25 -23.46
N VAL A 265 -1.44 -0.33 -22.52
CA VAL A 265 -0.91 -0.65 -21.19
C VAL A 265 -1.09 -2.13 -20.91
N GLY A 266 -0.20 -2.71 -20.13
CA GLY A 266 -0.26 -4.15 -19.90
C GLY A 266 0.76 -4.68 -18.91
N LEU A 267 0.90 -5.99 -18.95
CA LEU A 267 1.82 -6.81 -18.17
C LEU A 267 2.89 -7.38 -19.09
N LEU A 268 4.14 -7.29 -18.65
CA LEU A 268 5.27 -8.09 -19.14
C LEU A 268 5.54 -9.16 -18.08
N ILE A 269 5.30 -10.43 -18.39
CA ILE A 269 5.45 -11.54 -17.45
C ILE A 269 6.62 -12.40 -17.92
N ALA A 270 7.67 -12.57 -17.11
CA ALA A 270 8.78 -13.42 -17.51
C ALA A 270 8.35 -14.89 -17.52
N THR A 271 8.65 -15.59 -18.62
CA THR A 271 8.30 -17.01 -18.79
C THR A 271 9.42 -17.94 -18.34
N GLU A 272 10.67 -17.46 -18.35
CA GLU A 272 11.77 -18.16 -17.69
C GLU A 272 11.71 -17.97 -16.17
N GLN A 273 11.68 -19.09 -15.46
CA GLN A 273 11.94 -19.14 -14.02
C GLN A 273 13.43 -18.89 -13.77
N ALA A 274 13.87 -17.63 -13.86
CA ALA A 274 15.00 -17.23 -13.02
C ALA A 274 14.63 -17.59 -11.58
N GLN A 275 15.61 -17.95 -10.74
CA GLN A 275 15.42 -18.23 -9.30
C GLN A 275 14.99 -16.95 -8.55
N PHE A 276 13.83 -16.40 -8.89
CA PHE A 276 13.21 -15.30 -8.20
C PHE A 276 12.45 -15.89 -7.02
N ARG A 277 12.98 -15.68 -5.83
CA ARG A 277 12.26 -15.91 -4.59
C ARG A 277 11.84 -14.54 -4.07
N PRO A 278 10.58 -14.12 -4.28
CA PRO A 278 10.12 -12.89 -3.68
C PRO A 278 10.26 -13.02 -2.15
N PRO A 279 10.55 -11.92 -1.44
CA PRO A 279 10.39 -11.89 0.00
C PRO A 279 9.00 -12.41 0.38
N GLU A 280 8.92 -13.42 1.25
CA GLU A 280 7.64 -13.98 1.67
C GLU A 280 7.56 -14.24 3.15
N ILE A 281 6.34 -14.11 3.69
CA ILE A 281 6.01 -14.59 5.02
C ILE A 281 6.04 -16.11 5.01
N ILE A 282 6.80 -16.70 5.93
CA ILE A 282 6.81 -18.15 6.13
C ILE A 282 5.72 -18.50 7.14
N GLU A 283 4.77 -19.35 6.76
CA GLU A 283 3.71 -19.83 7.67
C GLU A 283 3.97 -21.28 8.07
N VAL A 284 4.13 -21.55 9.36
CA VAL A 284 4.44 -22.90 9.90
C VAL A 284 3.51 -23.30 11.04
N ASP A 285 3.30 -24.60 11.21
CA ASP A 285 2.66 -25.12 12.42
C ASP A 285 3.70 -25.24 13.56
N GLY A 286 3.38 -24.68 14.73
CA GLY A 286 4.26 -24.62 15.90
C GLY A 286 3.90 -23.52 16.90
N ASP A 287 4.79 -23.27 17.86
CA ASP A 287 4.64 -22.23 18.89
C ASP A 287 5.58 -21.04 18.60
N ALA A 288 5.01 -19.84 18.48
CA ALA A 288 5.78 -18.60 18.32
C ALA A 288 6.60 -18.23 19.57
N LEU A 289 6.30 -18.80 20.74
CA LEU A 289 7.12 -18.67 21.95
C LEU A 289 8.41 -19.49 21.89
N GLU A 290 8.52 -20.40 20.92
CA GLU A 290 9.72 -21.21 20.64
C GLU A 290 10.23 -20.92 19.22
N PRO A 291 10.71 -19.69 18.95
CA PRO A 291 11.10 -19.28 17.61
C PRO A 291 12.26 -20.12 17.07
N ARG A 292 12.02 -20.73 15.90
CA ARG A 292 12.96 -21.61 15.19
C ARG A 292 13.93 -20.77 14.36
N GLY A 293 15.19 -21.21 14.27
CA GLY A 293 16.23 -20.52 13.50
C GLY A 293 17.45 -20.16 14.34
N LYS A 294 18.48 -19.63 13.69
CA LYS A 294 19.73 -19.18 14.32
C LYS A 294 19.72 -17.66 14.47
N GLY A 295 20.49 -17.15 15.44
CA GLY A 295 20.66 -15.71 15.65
C GLY A 295 19.58 -15.05 16.51
N PRO A 296 19.60 -13.71 16.61
CA PRO A 296 18.61 -12.92 17.34
C PRO A 296 17.20 -13.12 16.77
N ARG A 297 16.20 -13.28 17.65
CA ARG A 297 14.80 -13.51 17.27
C ARG A 297 13.90 -12.56 18.06
N LEU A 298 13.00 -11.88 17.37
CA LEU A 298 12.02 -10.96 17.96
C LEU A 298 10.61 -11.59 17.87
N VAL A 299 10.08 -12.02 19.00
CA VAL A 299 8.71 -12.54 19.13
C VAL A 299 7.75 -11.37 19.26
N ALA A 300 6.99 -11.07 18.22
CA ALA A 300 6.02 -9.98 18.21
C ALA A 300 4.60 -10.54 18.42
N HIS A 301 3.79 -9.85 19.23
CA HIS A 301 2.37 -10.18 19.41
C HIS A 301 1.54 -8.95 19.76
N VAL A 302 0.24 -9.05 19.55
CA VAL A 302 -0.70 -7.96 19.85
C VAL A 302 -1.25 -8.06 21.26
N ILE A 303 -1.27 -6.93 21.94
CA ILE A 303 -1.86 -6.70 23.25
C ILE A 303 -2.92 -5.59 23.18
N PRO A 304 -3.86 -5.56 24.13
CA PRO A 304 -4.85 -4.49 24.23
C PRO A 304 -4.26 -3.21 24.85
N ASP A 305 -4.86 -2.06 24.53
CA ASP A 305 -4.64 -0.73 25.13
C ASP A 305 -5.17 -0.62 26.57
N THR A 306 -4.95 -1.65 27.38
CA THR A 306 -5.37 -1.70 28.78
C THR A 306 -4.18 -1.98 29.68
N ASN A 307 -4.20 -1.40 30.88
CA ASN A 307 -3.22 -1.67 31.94
C ASN A 307 -3.66 -2.84 32.85
N THR A 308 -4.52 -3.73 32.35
CA THR A 308 -5.00 -4.89 33.11
C THR A 308 -4.08 -6.09 32.92
N VAL A 309 -4.01 -6.95 33.94
CA VAL A 309 -3.25 -8.19 33.86
C VAL A 309 -3.88 -9.11 32.81
N TRP A 310 -3.11 -9.48 31.78
CA TRP A 310 -3.62 -10.32 30.68
C TRP A 310 -3.92 -11.75 31.15
N GLY A 311 -5.18 -12.04 31.48
CA GLY A 311 -5.65 -13.37 31.90
C GLY A 311 -6.01 -14.30 30.74
N GLY A 312 -6.52 -15.49 31.07
CA GLY A 312 -7.04 -16.47 30.10
C GLY A 312 -5.98 -17.34 29.40
N ASN A 313 -6.35 -17.87 28.23
CA ASN A 313 -5.56 -18.84 27.45
C ASN A 313 -4.96 -18.26 26.16
N GLY A 314 -5.09 -16.94 25.94
CA GLY A 314 -4.53 -16.26 24.77
C GLY A 314 -3.01 -16.11 24.81
N PHE A 315 -2.42 -15.79 23.66
CA PHE A 315 -0.96 -15.70 23.49
C PHE A 315 -0.28 -14.75 24.50
N ALA A 316 -0.86 -13.58 24.77
CA ALA A 316 -0.30 -12.63 25.75
C ALA A 316 -0.21 -13.21 27.18
N SER A 317 -1.17 -14.05 27.58
CA SER A 317 -1.13 -14.79 28.86
C SER A 317 -0.02 -15.84 28.87
N GLN A 318 0.22 -16.50 27.73
CA GLN A 318 1.30 -17.47 27.59
C GLN A 318 2.68 -16.80 27.63
N VAL A 319 2.87 -15.66 26.93
CA VAL A 319 4.06 -14.79 27.04
C VAL A 319 4.33 -14.43 28.49
N ARG A 320 3.31 -13.97 29.23
CA ARG A 320 3.44 -13.59 30.63
C ARG A 320 3.95 -14.73 31.51
N ARG A 321 3.45 -15.96 31.30
CA ARG A 321 3.86 -17.14 32.07
C ARG A 321 5.26 -17.61 31.69
N ARG A 322 5.60 -17.56 30.39
CA ARG A 322 6.85 -18.06 29.84
C ARG A 322 8.04 -17.12 30.07
N PHE A 323 7.78 -15.81 30.05
CA PHE A 323 8.79 -14.74 30.13
C PHE A 323 8.42 -13.72 31.22
N PRO A 324 8.54 -14.08 32.52
CA PRO A 324 8.12 -13.22 33.63
C PRO A 324 8.92 -11.90 33.72
N ASP A 325 10.18 -11.88 33.30
CA ASP A 325 11.01 -10.67 33.31
C ASP A 325 10.56 -9.64 32.27
N VAL A 326 10.17 -10.11 31.09
CA VAL A 326 9.58 -9.29 30.02
C VAL A 326 8.28 -8.65 30.52
N TRP A 327 7.41 -9.45 31.16
CA TRP A 327 6.19 -8.95 31.77
C TRP A 327 6.46 -7.93 32.88
N SER A 328 7.46 -8.17 33.72
CA SER A 328 7.80 -7.28 34.83
C SER A 328 8.23 -5.89 34.33
N ARG A 329 8.97 -5.83 33.22
CA ARG A 329 9.31 -4.55 32.55
C ARG A 329 8.07 -3.83 32.03
N PHE A 330 7.21 -4.53 31.28
CA PHE A 330 5.96 -3.95 30.80
C PHE A 330 5.09 -3.43 31.96
N LYS A 331 4.96 -4.21 33.04
CA LYS A 331 4.21 -3.84 34.24
C LYS A 331 4.75 -2.58 34.91
N LYS A 332 6.08 -2.43 34.97
CA LYS A 332 6.74 -1.23 35.50
C LYS A 332 6.41 0.01 34.68
N ASP A 333 6.51 -0.09 33.35
CA ASP A 333 6.34 1.04 32.42
C ASP A 333 4.88 1.46 32.22
N THR A 334 3.92 0.60 32.59
CA THR A 334 2.48 0.85 32.40
C THR A 334 1.72 0.88 33.73
N ILE A 335 1.53 -0.28 34.35
CA ILE A 335 0.68 -0.45 35.53
C ILE A 335 1.23 0.36 36.72
N GLU A 336 2.51 0.19 37.03
CA GLU A 336 3.14 0.84 38.18
C GLU A 336 3.34 2.34 37.94
N ALA A 337 3.65 2.72 36.70
CA ALA A 337 3.72 4.12 36.27
C ALA A 337 2.33 4.79 36.11
N ARG A 338 1.23 4.05 36.31
CA ARG A 338 -0.16 4.50 36.02
C ARG A 338 -0.34 5.07 34.61
N ARG A 339 0.44 4.56 33.66
CA ARG A 339 0.37 4.89 32.23
C ARG A 339 -0.49 3.86 31.52
N LEU A 340 -1.53 4.33 30.84
CA LEU A 340 -2.25 3.50 29.88
C LEU A 340 -1.41 3.35 28.61
N PRO A 341 -1.17 2.12 28.13
CA PRO A 341 -0.54 1.91 26.84
C PRO A 341 -1.43 2.47 25.74
N ALA A 342 -0.89 3.32 24.87
CA ALA A 342 -1.65 3.91 23.77
C ALA A 342 -1.61 2.98 22.55
N LEU A 343 -2.67 3.00 21.74
CA LEU A 343 -2.66 2.32 20.44
C LEU A 343 -1.48 2.82 19.59
N GLY A 344 -0.70 1.89 19.06
CA GLY A 344 0.53 2.16 18.33
C GLY A 344 1.81 2.04 19.16
N ASP A 345 1.72 2.01 20.51
CA ASP A 345 2.89 1.79 21.37
C ASP A 345 3.47 0.38 21.17
N VAL A 346 4.80 0.26 21.20
CA VAL A 346 5.50 -1.02 21.28
C VAL A 346 6.38 -1.06 22.53
N PHE A 347 6.26 -2.13 23.32
CA PHE A 347 7.13 -2.37 24.47
C PHE A 347 8.00 -3.60 24.22
N ILE A 348 9.32 -3.46 24.36
CA ILE A 348 10.27 -4.53 24.03
C ILE A 348 11.01 -5.01 25.28
N GLY A 349 10.83 -6.28 25.61
CA GLY A 349 11.61 -6.97 26.63
C GLY A 349 12.70 -7.84 25.99
N MET A 350 13.96 -7.62 26.37
CA MET A 350 15.10 -8.42 25.92
C MET A 350 15.38 -9.54 26.93
N LEU A 351 15.63 -10.76 26.42
CA LEU A 351 16.05 -11.93 27.19
C LEU A 351 17.49 -12.30 26.81
N ASP A 352 18.23 -12.92 27.74
CA ASP A 352 19.65 -13.24 27.58
C ASP A 352 19.93 -14.34 26.52
N ASN A 353 18.89 -14.99 25.99
CA ASN A 353 18.98 -16.16 25.10
C ASN A 353 18.80 -15.83 23.60
N ASN A 354 19.17 -14.62 23.17
CA ASN A 354 18.93 -14.13 21.81
C ASN A 354 17.44 -14.10 21.41
N ILE A 355 16.53 -14.00 22.38
CA ILE A 355 15.11 -13.78 22.15
C ILE A 355 14.72 -12.43 22.73
N SER A 356 14.01 -11.63 21.97
CA SER A 356 13.32 -10.43 22.44
C SER A 356 11.84 -10.59 22.21
N VAL A 357 11.02 -9.93 23.01
CA VAL A 357 9.56 -9.96 22.88
C VAL A 357 9.05 -8.54 22.69
N ALA A 358 8.29 -8.31 21.63
CA ALA A 358 7.62 -7.05 21.34
C ALA A 358 6.12 -7.15 21.64
N HIS A 359 5.66 -6.37 22.61
CA HIS A 359 4.25 -6.14 22.90
C HIS A 359 3.73 -5.01 22.02
N MET A 360 2.95 -5.34 21.00
CA MET A 360 2.35 -4.35 20.08
C MET A 360 0.95 -3.96 20.55
N VAL A 361 0.75 -2.70 20.92
CA VAL A 361 -0.56 -2.21 21.38
C VAL A 361 -1.42 -1.87 20.18
N ALA A 362 -2.11 -2.88 19.64
CA ALA A 362 -2.91 -2.74 18.42
C ALA A 362 -4.35 -3.21 18.56
N GLN A 363 -4.83 -3.44 19.79
CA GLN A 363 -6.19 -3.86 20.07
C GLN A 363 -6.85 -2.88 21.04
N HIS A 364 -8.07 -2.44 20.74
CA HIS A 364 -8.84 -1.57 21.61
C HIS A 364 -9.70 -2.37 22.59
N GLY A 365 -9.34 -2.38 23.87
CA GLY A 365 -10.05 -3.07 24.94
C GLY A 365 -9.96 -4.60 24.87
N ILE A 366 -10.78 -5.24 25.69
CA ILE A 366 -10.86 -6.71 25.83
C ILE A 366 -12.32 -7.20 25.75
N GLY A 367 -12.51 -8.49 25.45
CA GLY A 367 -13.83 -9.12 25.41
C GLY A 367 -14.61 -8.92 24.10
N ALA A 368 -15.83 -9.47 24.07
CA ALA A 368 -16.71 -9.41 22.90
C ALA A 368 -17.05 -7.95 22.51
N SER A 369 -17.22 -7.71 21.22
CA SER A 369 -17.58 -6.41 20.66
C SER A 369 -18.39 -6.57 19.39
N ARG A 370 -19.25 -5.58 19.11
CA ARG A 370 -19.92 -5.45 17.81
C ARG A 370 -19.03 -4.81 16.75
N SER A 371 -18.02 -4.04 17.17
CA SER A 371 -17.02 -3.43 16.29
C SER A 371 -15.70 -4.21 16.32
N LEU A 372 -14.93 -4.10 15.24
CA LEU A 372 -13.57 -4.62 15.16
C LEU A 372 -12.77 -4.17 16.38
N ARG A 373 -11.99 -5.06 17.00
CA ARG A 373 -11.18 -4.74 18.20
C ARG A 373 -9.73 -4.47 17.81
N LEU A 374 -9.20 -5.21 16.84
CA LEU A 374 -7.92 -4.87 16.23
C LEU A 374 -8.03 -3.49 15.56
N ARG A 375 -6.96 -2.70 15.62
CA ARG A 375 -6.84 -1.41 14.93
C ARG A 375 -5.73 -1.55 13.90
N TYR A 376 -6.09 -1.56 12.61
CA TYR A 376 -5.12 -1.77 11.54
C TYR A 376 -4.10 -0.63 11.49
N ALA A 377 -4.51 0.60 11.75
CA ALA A 377 -3.59 1.75 11.78
C ALA A 377 -2.55 1.58 12.91
N ALA A 378 -2.99 1.19 14.10
CA ALA A 378 -2.11 0.92 15.23
C ALA A 378 -1.18 -0.27 14.95
N LEU A 379 -1.69 -1.35 14.32
CA LEU A 379 -0.89 -2.50 13.94
C LEU A 379 0.21 -2.11 12.94
N ALA A 380 -0.11 -1.32 11.92
CA ALA A 380 0.87 -0.84 10.94
C ALA A 380 1.99 -0.03 11.60
N GLN A 381 1.62 0.88 12.52
CA GLN A 381 2.59 1.64 13.31
C GLN A 381 3.48 0.71 14.15
N CYS A 382 2.90 -0.24 14.88
CA CYS A 382 3.66 -1.20 15.67
C CYS A 382 4.61 -2.05 14.81
N LEU A 383 4.16 -2.53 13.64
CA LEU A 383 4.98 -3.31 12.72
C LEU A 383 6.16 -2.48 12.18
N SER A 384 5.95 -1.18 11.93
CA SER A 384 7.03 -0.26 11.54
C SER A 384 8.10 -0.15 12.64
N GLU A 385 7.71 -0.01 13.90
CA GLU A 385 8.66 0.04 15.02
C GLU A 385 9.35 -1.32 15.25
N VAL A 386 8.60 -2.42 15.12
CA VAL A 386 9.16 -3.79 15.16
C VAL A 386 10.18 -4.02 14.05
N ARG A 387 9.93 -3.50 12.84
CA ARG A 387 10.90 -3.54 11.72
C ARG A 387 12.21 -2.88 12.15
N GLU A 388 12.13 -1.63 12.60
CA GLU A 388 13.31 -0.85 12.98
C GLU A 388 14.09 -1.56 14.08
N LYS A 389 13.40 -2.11 15.08
CA LYS A 389 14.07 -2.89 16.12
C LYS A 389 14.70 -4.17 15.60
N ALA A 390 13.99 -4.91 14.76
CA ALA A 390 14.52 -6.14 14.16
C ALA A 390 15.79 -5.85 13.34
N GLN A 391 15.80 -4.79 12.54
CA GLN A 391 16.97 -4.35 11.79
C GLN A 391 18.13 -3.94 12.70
N GLN A 392 17.88 -3.17 13.76
CA GLN A 392 18.91 -2.79 14.76
C GLN A 392 19.53 -4.01 15.46
N LEU A 393 18.72 -5.03 15.77
CA LEU A 393 19.17 -6.24 16.45
C LEU A 393 19.77 -7.29 15.49
N GLY A 394 19.61 -7.10 14.17
CA GLY A 394 19.87 -8.17 13.19
C GLY A 394 18.98 -9.39 13.41
N ALA A 395 17.74 -9.18 13.88
CA ALA A 395 16.83 -10.23 14.30
C ALA A 395 15.81 -10.60 13.22
N THR A 396 15.41 -11.88 13.21
CA THR A 396 14.20 -12.34 12.49
C THR A 396 12.96 -12.13 13.34
N VAL A 397 11.80 -11.89 12.72
CA VAL A 397 10.52 -11.68 13.42
C VAL A 397 9.71 -12.97 13.44
N HIS A 398 9.15 -13.29 14.60
CA HIS A 398 8.32 -14.47 14.84
C HIS A 398 7.01 -14.01 15.49
N MET A 399 5.86 -14.46 15.01
CA MET A 399 4.57 -14.05 15.59
C MET A 399 3.50 -15.13 15.44
N PRO A 400 2.51 -15.20 16.35
CA PRO A 400 1.32 -16.00 16.09
C PRO A 400 0.51 -15.36 14.95
N ARG A 401 -0.50 -16.09 14.43
CA ARG A 401 -1.50 -15.49 13.55
C ARG A 401 -2.28 -14.39 14.31
N VAL A 402 -1.94 -13.13 14.06
CA VAL A 402 -2.49 -11.96 14.75
C VAL A 402 -3.88 -11.63 14.20
N GLY A 403 -4.80 -11.18 15.06
CA GLY A 403 -6.11 -10.67 14.66
C GLY A 403 -7.18 -11.72 14.36
N THR A 404 -6.82 -13.00 14.19
CA THR A 404 -7.74 -14.11 13.85
C THR A 404 -8.42 -14.78 15.05
N GLY A 405 -8.70 -14.01 16.10
CA GLY A 405 -9.38 -14.48 17.32
C GLY A 405 -10.37 -13.43 17.82
N HIS A 406 -10.31 -13.08 19.11
CA HIS A 406 -11.16 -12.05 19.74
C HIS A 406 -11.06 -10.65 19.09
N GLY A 407 -10.06 -10.43 18.23
CA GLY A 407 -9.83 -9.19 17.49
C GLY A 407 -10.77 -8.95 16.31
N GLY A 408 -11.32 -10.02 15.71
CA GLY A 408 -12.28 -9.97 14.59
C GLY A 408 -11.71 -9.52 13.23
N ALA A 409 -10.39 -9.47 13.06
CA ALA A 409 -9.77 -8.91 11.86
C ALA A 409 -9.69 -9.90 10.70
N SER A 410 -9.65 -9.37 9.47
CA SER A 410 -9.34 -10.16 8.28
C SER A 410 -7.86 -10.52 8.30
N TRP A 411 -7.56 -11.83 8.28
CA TRP A 411 -6.18 -12.29 8.18
C TRP A 411 -5.49 -11.74 6.94
N ASP A 412 -6.21 -11.58 5.84
CA ASP A 412 -5.59 -11.15 4.59
C ASP A 412 -5.06 -9.71 4.68
N ILE A 413 -5.81 -8.81 5.34
CA ILE A 413 -5.34 -7.45 5.62
C ILE A 413 -4.12 -7.49 6.54
N VAL A 414 -4.15 -8.31 7.60
CA VAL A 414 -3.03 -8.46 8.54
C VAL A 414 -1.79 -9.04 7.84
N ARG A 415 -1.97 -10.03 6.97
CA ARG A 415 -0.90 -10.67 6.20
C ARG A 415 -0.26 -9.69 5.24
N GLU A 416 -1.05 -8.90 4.52
CA GLU A 416 -0.53 -7.86 3.62
C GLU A 416 0.24 -6.78 4.40
N LEU A 417 -0.28 -6.35 5.57
CA LEU A 417 0.42 -5.43 6.47
C LEU A 417 1.78 -5.98 6.94
N ILE A 418 1.84 -7.25 7.35
CA ILE A 418 3.08 -7.90 7.76
C ILE A 418 4.07 -7.97 6.58
N SER A 419 3.58 -8.32 5.39
CA SER A 419 4.40 -8.40 4.19
C SER A 419 5.04 -7.05 3.87
N GLU A 420 4.23 -6.00 3.75
CA GLU A 420 4.72 -4.69 3.34
C GLU A 420 5.56 -3.98 4.41
N GLU A 421 5.23 -4.14 5.70
CA GLU A 421 5.96 -3.45 6.77
C GLU A 421 7.23 -4.16 7.24
N LEU A 422 7.31 -5.48 7.09
CA LEU A 422 8.47 -6.28 7.53
C LEU A 422 9.20 -6.92 6.36
N VAL A 423 8.53 -7.81 5.63
CA VAL A 423 9.16 -8.74 4.68
C VAL A 423 9.74 -8.01 3.47
N ASP A 424 8.95 -7.16 2.84
CA ASP A 424 9.36 -6.39 1.66
C ASP A 424 10.46 -5.35 2.00
N LYS A 425 10.54 -4.99 3.29
CA LYS A 425 11.57 -4.11 3.87
C LYS A 425 12.74 -4.89 4.49
N GLY A 426 12.91 -6.16 4.12
CA GLY A 426 14.10 -6.97 4.41
C GLY A 426 14.12 -7.68 5.76
N VAL A 427 13.00 -7.73 6.50
CA VAL A 427 12.90 -8.43 7.78
C VAL A 427 12.24 -9.80 7.57
N ALA A 428 13.05 -10.86 7.63
CA ALA A 428 12.55 -12.22 7.54
C ALA A 428 11.55 -12.51 8.67
N THR A 429 10.35 -12.95 8.29
CA THR A 429 9.22 -13.07 9.21
C THR A 429 8.56 -14.45 9.11
N THR A 430 8.35 -15.08 10.28
CA THR A 430 7.65 -16.37 10.39
C THR A 430 6.38 -16.22 11.22
N VAL A 431 5.24 -16.63 10.65
CA VAL A 431 3.94 -16.69 11.32
C VAL A 431 3.64 -18.14 11.75
N TYR A 432 3.27 -18.31 13.00
CA TYR A 432 3.00 -19.62 13.60
C TYR A 432 1.49 -19.86 13.73
N ARG A 433 1.09 -21.06 13.29
CA ARG A 433 -0.23 -21.65 13.53
C ARG A 433 -0.11 -22.67 14.66
N PRO A 434 -0.97 -22.63 15.70
CA PRO A 434 -0.94 -23.64 16.74
C PRO A 434 -1.12 -25.03 16.12
N PRO A 435 -0.34 -26.05 16.53
CA PRO A 435 -0.59 -27.42 16.11
C PRO A 435 -2.00 -27.84 16.54
N GLY A 436 -2.74 -28.45 15.61
CA GLY A 436 -4.13 -28.89 15.81
C GLY A 436 -4.28 -30.08 16.74
#